data_AF-A0A3D5ZLM1-F1
#
_entry.id   AF-A0A3D5ZLM1-F1
#
_cell.length_a   1.000
_cell.length_b   1.000
_cell.length_c   1.000
_cell.angle_alpha   90.00
_cell.angle_beta   90.00
_cell.angle_gamma   90.00
#
_symmetry.space_group_name_H-M   'P 1'
#
loop_
_entity.id
_entity.type
_entity.pdbx_description
1 polymer ?
#
loop_
_entity_poly.entity_id
_entity_poly.type
_entity_poly.pdbx_seq_one_letter_code
_entity_poly.pdbx_strand_id
1 'polypeptide(L)'
;MDGIKIVIGSWGSYNECNERALGSKWLDLSEYTTWDEIADELKNEGFVLDGIDEELFIQDVEGIYDGSVNWDYVNPENLFNTLKESGVLDNEYKYNVFCAFLEVRDFDEFERRVNNHGEHWDDDINLWQNYDWYDYGREIMDCCGEKLPEHLEDFFDFERYGRYCGADYVYEYSNGLIEIQ
;
A
#
# COMPACT_ATOMS: atom_id res chain seq x y z
N MET A 1 -15.14 -1.38 -2.32
CA MET A 1 -13.70 -1.26 -2.60
C MET A 1 -13.53 -1.60 -4.07
N ASP A 2 -12.97 -0.69 -4.86
CA ASP A 2 -12.39 -1.11 -6.15
C ASP A 2 -11.16 -1.93 -5.76
N GLY A 3 -11.16 -3.23 -6.08
CA GLY A 3 -10.13 -4.17 -5.64
C GLY A 3 -8.76 -3.85 -6.21
N ILE A 4 -7.72 -4.42 -5.61
CA ILE A 4 -6.37 -4.38 -6.17
C ILE A 4 -6.35 -5.31 -7.39
N LYS A 5 -6.00 -4.77 -8.56
CA LYS A 5 -5.93 -5.53 -9.80
C LYS A 5 -4.53 -5.46 -10.40
N ILE A 6 -4.10 -6.57 -10.98
CA ILE A 6 -2.79 -6.65 -11.62
C ILE A 6 -2.88 -7.32 -13.00
N VAL A 7 -1.93 -6.98 -13.85
CA VAL A 7 -1.57 -7.76 -15.04
C VAL A 7 -0.25 -8.47 -14.76
N ILE A 8 -0.21 -9.78 -14.98
CA ILE A 8 0.98 -10.59 -14.77
C ILE A 8 1.68 -10.80 -16.10
N GLY A 9 2.95 -10.38 -16.17
CA GLY A 9 3.84 -10.63 -17.29
C GLY A 9 4.76 -11.83 -17.03
N SER A 10 5.42 -12.30 -18.10
CA SER A 10 6.52 -13.27 -18.02
C SER A 10 7.73 -12.77 -18.79
N TRP A 11 8.90 -12.81 -18.14
CA TRP A 11 10.16 -12.42 -18.76
C TRP A 11 10.56 -13.36 -19.91
N GLY A 12 10.29 -14.66 -19.80
CA GLY A 12 10.60 -15.60 -20.87
C GLY A 12 9.74 -15.34 -22.11
N SER A 13 8.43 -15.12 -21.94
CA SER A 13 7.56 -14.77 -23.08
C SER A 13 7.88 -13.40 -23.67
N TYR A 14 8.26 -12.43 -22.84
CA TYR A 14 8.72 -11.12 -23.31
C TYR A 14 10.02 -11.24 -24.12
N ASN A 15 11.00 -12.01 -23.65
CA ASN A 15 12.29 -12.21 -24.32
C ASN A 15 12.16 -12.99 -25.63
N GLU A 16 11.22 -13.94 -25.71
CA GLU A 16 10.92 -14.64 -26.95
C GLU A 16 10.03 -13.84 -27.92
N CYS A 17 9.53 -12.66 -27.50
CA CYS A 17 8.62 -11.81 -28.27
C CYS A 17 7.40 -12.58 -28.79
N ASN A 18 6.82 -13.45 -27.97
CA ASN A 18 5.66 -14.25 -28.36
C ASN A 18 4.33 -13.53 -28.03
N GLU A 19 3.19 -14.15 -28.36
CA GLU A 19 1.86 -13.55 -28.16
C GLU A 19 1.52 -13.23 -26.68
N ARG A 20 2.21 -13.86 -25.71
CA ARG A 20 2.05 -13.65 -24.27
C ARG A 20 2.93 -12.53 -23.70
N ALA A 21 3.77 -11.88 -24.52
CA ALA A 21 4.49 -10.68 -24.10
C ALA A 21 3.57 -9.52 -23.67
N LEU A 22 2.27 -9.64 -23.94
CA LEU A 22 1.23 -8.70 -23.52
C LEU A 22 0.73 -8.93 -22.08
N GLY A 23 1.13 -10.03 -21.44
CA GLY A 23 0.70 -10.38 -20.08
C GLY A 23 -0.65 -11.11 -20.03
N SER A 24 -1.12 -11.34 -18.82
CA SER A 24 -2.43 -11.92 -18.52
C SER A 24 -3.56 -10.92 -18.79
N LYS A 25 -4.80 -11.36 -18.63
CA LYS A 25 -5.90 -10.42 -18.36
C LYS A 25 -5.68 -9.72 -17.01
N TRP A 26 -6.45 -8.66 -16.75
CA TRP A 26 -6.53 -8.05 -15.42
C TRP A 26 -7.12 -9.05 -14.41
N LEU A 27 -6.38 -9.31 -13.34
CA LEU A 27 -6.78 -10.19 -12.24
C LEU A 27 -7.10 -9.35 -11.01
N ASP A 28 -8.32 -9.44 -10.49
CA ASP A 28 -8.69 -8.82 -9.22
C ASP A 28 -8.27 -9.74 -8.07
N LEU A 29 -7.29 -9.31 -7.29
CA LEU A 29 -6.68 -10.14 -6.24
C LEU A 29 -7.67 -10.48 -5.12
N SER A 30 -8.76 -9.73 -4.96
CA SER A 30 -9.79 -10.02 -3.97
C SER A 30 -10.66 -11.23 -4.33
N GLU A 31 -10.66 -11.65 -5.61
CA GLU A 31 -11.42 -12.81 -6.09
C GLU A 31 -10.74 -14.15 -5.78
N TYR A 32 -9.48 -14.13 -5.35
CA TYR A 32 -8.66 -15.31 -5.12
C TYR A 32 -8.35 -15.52 -3.64
N THR A 33 -8.33 -16.78 -3.21
CA THR A 33 -7.99 -17.18 -1.84
C THR A 33 -6.58 -17.73 -1.75
N THR A 34 -6.07 -18.36 -2.81
CA THR A 34 -4.72 -18.93 -2.86
C THR A 34 -4.02 -18.57 -4.15
N TRP A 35 -2.69 -18.57 -4.12
CA TRP A 35 -1.87 -18.38 -5.32
C TRP A 35 -2.13 -19.46 -6.38
N ASP A 36 -2.41 -20.70 -5.96
CA ASP A 36 -2.71 -21.80 -6.88
C ASP A 36 -3.89 -21.49 -7.80
N GLU A 37 -4.91 -20.76 -7.33
CA GLU A 37 -6.06 -20.33 -8.15
C GLU A 37 -5.63 -19.34 -9.25
N ILE A 38 -4.74 -18.39 -8.92
CA ILE A 38 -4.15 -17.45 -9.87
C ILE A 38 -3.28 -18.20 -10.88
N ALA A 39 -2.42 -19.11 -10.40
CA ALA A 39 -1.55 -19.91 -11.25
C ALA A 39 -2.34 -20.80 -12.23
N ASP A 40 -3.48 -21.35 -11.81
CA ASP A 40 -4.36 -22.12 -12.68
C ASP A 40 -5.08 -21.23 -13.70
N GLU A 41 -5.46 -20.01 -13.36
CA GLU A 41 -6.00 -19.05 -14.32
C GLU A 41 -4.96 -18.67 -15.39
N LEU A 42 -3.71 -18.42 -14.99
CA LEU A 42 -2.61 -18.17 -15.92
C LEU A 42 -2.38 -19.37 -16.86
N LYS A 43 -2.41 -20.61 -16.35
CA LYS A 43 -2.32 -21.81 -17.19
C LYS A 43 -3.49 -21.92 -18.17
N ASN A 44 -4.70 -21.57 -17.74
CA ASN A 44 -5.89 -21.53 -18.61
C ASN A 44 -5.75 -20.48 -19.72
N GLU A 45 -5.04 -19.38 -19.47
CA GLU A 45 -4.66 -18.37 -20.46
C GLU A 45 -3.48 -18.80 -21.35
N GLY A 46 -2.86 -19.95 -21.07
CA GLY A 46 -1.80 -20.55 -21.88
C GLY A 46 -0.37 -20.25 -21.41
N PHE A 47 -0.19 -19.80 -20.17
CA PHE A 47 1.12 -19.70 -19.54
C PHE A 47 1.69 -21.09 -19.23
N VAL A 48 3.01 -21.24 -19.41
CA VAL A 48 3.77 -22.46 -19.12
C VAL A 48 4.72 -22.20 -17.96
N LEU A 49 4.18 -22.27 -16.74
CA LEU A 49 4.86 -21.87 -15.50
C LEU A 49 6.01 -22.80 -15.06
N ASP A 50 6.08 -24.01 -15.62
CA ASP A 50 7.20 -24.96 -15.45
C ASP A 50 8.17 -24.94 -16.64
N GLY A 51 8.16 -23.85 -17.42
CA GLY A 51 8.98 -23.68 -18.61
C GLY A 51 9.28 -22.22 -18.89
N ILE A 52 8.95 -21.76 -20.09
CA ILE A 52 9.26 -20.39 -20.54
C ILE A 52 8.66 -19.31 -19.61
N ASP A 53 7.52 -19.58 -18.96
CA ASP A 53 6.84 -18.60 -18.13
C ASP A 53 7.14 -18.75 -16.63
N GLU A 54 8.25 -19.39 -16.25
CA GLU A 54 8.63 -19.58 -14.83
C GLU A 54 8.93 -18.25 -14.10
N GLU A 55 9.45 -17.25 -14.81
CA GLU A 55 9.85 -15.96 -14.24
C GLU A 55 8.76 -14.92 -14.51
N LEU A 56 7.88 -14.73 -13.52
CA LEU A 56 6.74 -13.80 -13.57
C LEU A 56 7.09 -12.44 -12.95
N PHE A 57 6.44 -11.40 -13.43
CA PHE A 57 6.51 -10.03 -12.89
C PHE A 57 5.16 -9.32 -12.99
N ILE A 58 5.02 -8.20 -12.29
CA ILE A 58 3.82 -7.36 -12.38
C ILE A 58 4.02 -6.34 -13.49
N GLN A 59 3.26 -6.51 -14.57
CA GLN A 59 3.36 -5.66 -15.75
C GLN A 59 2.53 -4.37 -15.63
N ASP A 60 1.41 -4.43 -14.91
CA ASP A 60 0.53 -3.29 -14.68
C ASP A 60 -0.25 -3.48 -13.38
N VAL A 61 -0.62 -2.38 -12.72
CA VAL A 61 -1.29 -2.41 -11.41
C VAL A 61 -2.35 -1.30 -11.30
N GLU A 62 -3.48 -1.64 -10.71
CA GLU A 62 -4.56 -0.71 -10.36
C GLU A 62 -4.96 -0.92 -8.89
N GLY A 63 -5.27 0.18 -8.19
CA GLY A 63 -5.64 0.13 -6.77
C GLY A 63 -4.45 0.13 -5.80
N ILE A 64 -3.22 0.32 -6.29
CA ILE A 64 -2.01 0.52 -5.48
C ILE A 64 -1.30 1.79 -5.96
N TYR A 65 -0.61 2.50 -5.06
CA TYR A 65 0.26 3.61 -5.43
C TYR A 65 1.46 3.10 -6.25
N ASP A 66 1.53 3.50 -7.52
CA ASP A 66 2.53 3.02 -8.48
C ASP A 66 3.96 3.50 -8.18
N GLY A 67 4.12 4.55 -7.38
CA GLY A 67 5.42 5.14 -7.08
C GLY A 67 6.23 4.48 -5.96
N SER A 68 5.72 3.42 -5.32
CA SER A 68 6.36 2.83 -4.13
C SER A 68 7.47 1.82 -4.43
N VAL A 69 7.49 1.23 -5.62
CA VAL A 69 8.47 0.21 -6.05
C VAL A 69 8.46 0.09 -7.58
N ASN A 70 9.47 -0.56 -8.15
CA ASN A 70 9.42 -0.97 -9.54
C ASN A 70 8.75 -2.36 -9.64
N TRP A 71 7.49 -2.38 -10.10
CA TRP A 71 6.64 -3.57 -10.22
C TRP A 71 7.21 -4.66 -11.14
N ASP A 72 8.04 -4.30 -12.12
CA ASP A 72 8.71 -5.25 -13.02
C ASP A 72 9.66 -6.21 -12.26
N TYR A 73 10.08 -5.84 -11.05
CA TYR A 73 10.93 -6.66 -10.17
C TYR A 73 10.17 -7.34 -9.04
N VAL A 74 8.86 -7.13 -8.95
CA VAL A 74 8.02 -7.73 -7.91
C VAL A 74 7.46 -9.04 -8.45
N ASN A 75 7.72 -10.12 -7.72
CA ASN A 75 7.11 -11.40 -8.03
C ASN A 75 5.61 -11.36 -7.62
N PRO A 76 4.66 -11.67 -8.53
CA PRO A 76 3.24 -11.56 -8.22
C PRO A 76 2.76 -12.50 -7.10
N GLU A 77 3.39 -13.66 -6.91
CA GLU A 77 3.08 -14.57 -5.80
C GLU A 77 3.44 -13.93 -4.46
N ASN A 78 4.62 -13.30 -4.38
CA ASN A 78 5.04 -12.57 -3.19
C ASN A 78 4.06 -11.44 -2.87
N LEU A 79 3.71 -10.60 -3.86
CA LEU A 79 2.72 -9.54 -3.67
C LEU A 79 1.40 -10.11 -3.14
N PHE A 80 0.83 -11.12 -3.80
CA PHE A 80 -0.46 -11.69 -3.42
C PHE A 80 -0.44 -12.23 -1.99
N ASN A 81 0.60 -13.00 -1.64
CA ASN A 81 0.72 -13.58 -0.31
C ASN A 81 0.91 -12.51 0.77
N THR A 82 1.73 -11.47 0.52
CA THR A 82 1.88 -10.35 1.45
C THR A 82 0.57 -9.59 1.63
N LEU A 83 -0.17 -9.31 0.55
CA LEU A 83 -1.46 -8.63 0.63
C LEU A 83 -2.52 -9.47 1.36
N LYS A 84 -2.49 -10.80 1.22
CA LYS A 84 -3.35 -11.70 2.01
C LYS A 84 -2.96 -11.75 3.47
N GLU A 85 -1.68 -11.96 3.78
CA GLU A 85 -1.17 -12.04 5.16
C GLU A 85 -1.35 -10.73 5.93
N SER A 86 -1.24 -9.60 5.24
CA SER A 86 -1.49 -8.28 5.82
C SER A 86 -2.97 -7.98 6.10
N GLY A 87 -3.89 -8.75 5.53
CA GLY A 87 -5.34 -8.50 5.59
C GLY A 87 -5.82 -7.35 4.70
N VAL A 88 -4.97 -6.78 3.84
CA VAL A 88 -5.29 -5.65 2.97
C VAL A 88 -6.41 -5.96 1.97
N LEU A 89 -6.45 -7.19 1.44
CA LEU A 89 -7.46 -7.59 0.45
C LEU A 89 -8.87 -7.75 1.05
N ASP A 90 -8.96 -7.92 2.37
CA ASP A 90 -10.19 -8.33 3.04
C ASP A 90 -10.73 -7.26 4.03
N ASN A 91 -9.96 -6.18 4.27
CA ASN A 91 -10.30 -5.13 5.23
C ASN A 91 -10.08 -3.72 4.65
N GLU A 92 -11.17 -2.97 4.47
CA GLU A 92 -11.17 -1.61 3.91
C GLU A 92 -10.32 -0.62 4.71
N TYR A 93 -10.28 -0.72 6.04
CA TYR A 93 -9.42 0.12 6.86
C TYR A 93 -7.94 -0.16 6.56
N LYS A 94 -7.55 -1.44 6.55
CA LYS A 94 -6.17 -1.84 6.25
C LYS A 94 -5.75 -1.47 4.83
N TYR A 95 -6.66 -1.58 3.87
CA TYR A 95 -6.44 -1.09 2.51
C TYR A 95 -6.17 0.41 2.49
N ASN A 96 -6.98 1.22 3.18
CA ASN A 96 -6.75 2.66 3.24
C ASN A 96 -5.42 3.01 3.93
N VAL A 97 -5.05 2.29 5.00
CA VAL A 97 -3.74 2.45 5.65
C VAL A 97 -2.61 2.09 4.69
N PHE A 98 -2.74 0.99 3.95
CA PHE A 98 -1.76 0.54 2.97
C PHE A 98 -1.57 1.55 1.84
N CYS A 99 -2.65 2.09 1.25
CA CYS A 99 -2.55 3.11 0.23
C CYS A 99 -1.83 4.36 0.74
N ALA A 100 -2.23 4.88 1.91
CA ALA A 100 -1.59 6.04 2.52
C ALA A 100 -0.12 5.79 2.87
N PHE A 101 0.20 4.58 3.33
CA PHE A 101 1.57 4.16 3.66
C PHE A 101 2.46 4.19 2.43
N LEU A 102 2.03 3.62 1.31
CA LEU A 102 2.83 3.57 0.08
C LEU A 102 3.04 4.95 -0.59
N GLU A 103 2.21 5.95 -0.28
CA GLU A 103 2.49 7.33 -0.72
C GLU A 103 3.71 7.95 -0.03
N VAL A 104 4.08 7.46 1.18
CA VAL A 104 5.12 8.06 2.04
C VAL A 104 6.28 7.11 2.37
N ARG A 105 6.11 5.81 2.08
CA ARG A 105 7.07 4.72 2.28
C ARG A 105 7.12 3.80 1.07
N ASP A 106 8.15 2.95 1.01
CA ASP A 106 8.31 1.98 -0.06
C ASP A 106 7.61 0.64 0.26
N PHE A 107 7.37 -0.14 -0.79
CA PHE A 107 6.75 -1.46 -0.67
C PHE A 107 7.62 -2.45 0.12
N ASP A 108 8.95 -2.34 0.02
CA ASP A 108 9.90 -3.17 0.76
C ASP A 108 9.76 -3.00 2.29
N GLU A 109 9.46 -1.79 2.77
CA GLU A 109 9.13 -1.53 4.18
C GLU A 109 7.81 -2.17 4.58
N PHE A 110 6.78 -2.09 3.73
CA PHE A 110 5.50 -2.77 3.96
C PHE A 110 5.70 -4.29 4.06
N GLU A 111 6.39 -4.92 3.10
CA GLU A 111 6.69 -6.35 3.14
C GLU A 111 7.43 -6.74 4.42
N ARG A 112 8.41 -5.95 4.86
CA ARG A 112 9.12 -6.21 6.13
C ARG A 112 8.20 -6.11 7.34
N ARG A 113 7.30 -5.14 7.38
CA ARG A 113 6.32 -4.99 8.48
C ARG A 113 5.39 -6.20 8.52
N VAL A 114 4.84 -6.62 7.39
CA VAL A 114 3.99 -7.82 7.29
C VAL A 114 4.75 -9.08 7.67
N ASN A 115 5.97 -9.28 7.18
CA ASN A 115 6.77 -10.46 7.55
C ASN A 115 7.08 -10.54 9.06
N ASN A 116 7.15 -9.40 9.75
CA ASN A 116 7.44 -9.35 11.19
C ASN A 116 6.18 -9.46 12.07
N HIS A 117 5.04 -8.98 11.58
CA HIS A 117 3.84 -8.76 12.39
C HIS A 117 2.56 -9.38 11.81
N GLY A 118 2.60 -9.95 10.61
CA GLY A 118 1.46 -10.50 9.88
C GLY A 118 0.36 -9.45 9.68
N GLU A 119 -0.86 -9.81 10.05
CA GLU A 119 -2.03 -8.91 10.02
C GLU A 119 -1.89 -7.68 10.94
N HIS A 120 -0.94 -7.65 11.88
CA HIS A 120 -0.71 -6.55 12.84
C HIS A 120 0.35 -5.53 12.40
N TRP A 121 0.70 -5.51 11.11
CA TRP A 121 1.72 -4.63 10.52
C TRP A 121 1.45 -3.12 10.66
N ASP A 122 0.20 -2.77 10.98
CA ASP A 122 -0.38 -1.42 11.09
C ASP A 122 -0.75 -1.03 12.53
N ASP A 123 -0.46 -1.85 13.54
CA ASP A 123 -0.83 -1.58 14.94
C ASP A 123 -0.23 -0.26 15.50
N ASP A 124 0.85 0.24 14.88
CA ASP A 124 1.58 1.47 15.20
C ASP A 124 1.35 2.60 14.16
N ILE A 125 0.35 2.44 13.28
CA ILE A 125 0.01 3.41 12.24
C ILE A 125 -1.36 4.03 12.51
N ASN A 126 -1.42 5.37 12.51
CA ASN A 126 -2.67 6.13 12.64
C ASN A 126 -2.93 6.97 11.38
N LEU A 127 -4.16 6.91 10.87
CA LEU A 127 -4.63 7.79 9.79
C LEU A 127 -5.40 8.98 10.33
N TRP A 128 -4.90 10.17 10.04
CA TRP A 128 -5.56 11.45 10.26
C TRP A 128 -6.22 11.89 8.96
N GLN A 129 -7.31 11.22 8.59
CA GLN A 129 -8.02 11.46 7.31
C GLN A 129 -8.67 12.84 7.28
N ASN A 130 -8.47 13.57 6.19
CA ASN A 130 -8.90 14.96 5.98
C ASN A 130 -8.29 15.98 6.97
N TYR A 131 -7.25 15.61 7.71
CA TYR A 131 -6.53 16.54 8.57
C TYR A 131 -5.39 17.18 7.77
N ASP A 132 -5.24 18.49 7.90
CA ASP A 132 -3.98 19.16 7.61
C ASP A 132 -3.14 19.32 8.89
N TRP A 133 -1.97 19.96 8.77
CA TRP A 133 -1.08 20.22 9.90
C TRP A 133 -1.69 21.17 10.95
N TYR A 134 -2.62 22.04 10.56
CA TYR A 134 -3.34 22.90 11.49
C TYR A 134 -4.30 22.07 12.35
N ASP A 135 -5.10 21.20 11.72
CA ASP A 135 -6.04 20.31 12.42
C ASP A 135 -5.29 19.38 13.38
N TYR A 136 -4.20 18.76 12.91
CA TYR A 136 -3.35 17.91 13.73
C TYR A 136 -2.73 18.67 14.89
N GLY A 137 -2.16 19.85 14.64
CA GLY A 137 -1.59 20.68 15.70
C GLY A 137 -2.59 21.09 16.76
N ARG A 138 -3.83 21.39 16.36
CA ARG A 138 -4.92 21.68 17.30
C ARG A 138 -5.29 20.46 18.14
N GLU A 139 -5.45 19.29 17.52
CA GLU A 139 -5.75 18.04 18.22
C GLU A 139 -4.66 17.67 19.24
N ILE A 140 -3.38 17.80 18.88
CA ILE A 140 -2.26 17.53 19.78
C ILE A 140 -2.25 18.51 20.96
N MET A 141 -2.55 19.79 20.70
CA MET A 141 -2.64 20.79 21.77
C MET A 141 -3.79 20.49 22.74
N ASP A 142 -4.95 20.09 22.21
CA ASP A 142 -6.14 19.79 23.01
C ASP A 142 -5.99 18.50 23.82
N CYS A 143 -5.35 17.47 23.24
CA CYS A 143 -5.16 16.17 23.89
C CYS A 143 -3.98 16.16 24.87
N CYS A 144 -2.86 16.80 24.53
CA CYS A 144 -1.57 16.63 25.21
C CYS A 144 -0.92 17.94 25.67
N GLY A 145 -1.41 19.09 25.19
CA GLY A 145 -0.86 20.41 25.47
C GLY A 145 -1.40 21.07 26.74
N GLU A 146 -0.85 22.24 27.05
CA GLU A 146 -1.48 23.14 28.02
C GLU A 146 -2.70 23.79 27.38
N LYS A 147 -3.82 23.80 28.12
CA LYS A 147 -5.05 24.42 27.63
C LYS A 147 -4.83 25.91 27.40
N LEU A 148 -4.80 26.31 26.14
CA LEU A 148 -4.77 27.72 25.76
C LEU A 148 -6.05 28.40 26.26
N PRO A 149 -5.95 29.58 26.89
CA PRO A 149 -7.10 30.43 27.09
C PRO A 149 -7.74 30.77 25.73
N GLU A 150 -9.07 30.67 25.61
CA GLU A 150 -9.80 30.88 24.33
C GLU A 150 -9.39 32.18 23.61
N HIS A 151 -9.15 33.26 24.35
CA HIS A 151 -8.75 34.56 23.79
C HIS A 151 -7.33 34.59 23.20
N LEU A 152 -6.53 33.53 23.37
CA LEU A 152 -5.19 33.37 22.81
C LEU A 152 -5.14 32.37 21.65
N GLU A 153 -6.19 31.57 21.43
CA GLU A 153 -6.22 30.55 20.35
C GLU A 153 -6.02 31.18 18.98
N ASP A 154 -6.66 32.34 18.71
CA ASP A 154 -6.56 33.06 17.44
C ASP A 154 -5.13 33.56 17.12
N PHE A 155 -4.23 33.58 18.11
CA PHE A 155 -2.84 34.01 17.96
C PHE A 155 -1.85 32.85 17.93
N PHE A 156 -2.31 31.62 18.13
CA PHE A 156 -1.46 30.44 18.18
C PHE A 156 -1.31 29.82 16.77
N ASP A 157 -0.07 29.49 16.42
CA ASP A 157 0.26 28.87 15.13
C ASP A 157 0.18 27.34 15.28
N PHE A 158 -1.03 26.81 15.14
CA PHE A 158 -1.30 25.37 15.27
C PHE A 158 -0.60 24.56 14.16
N GLU A 159 -0.51 25.08 12.93
CA GLU A 159 0.17 24.37 11.85
C GLU A 159 1.64 24.11 12.19
N ARG A 160 2.35 25.16 12.62
CA ARG A 160 3.76 25.04 13.00
C ARG A 160 3.95 24.16 14.23
N TYR A 161 3.02 24.23 15.18
CA TYR A 161 3.04 23.36 16.36
C TYR A 161 2.84 21.89 15.99
N GLY A 162 1.87 21.58 15.13
CA GLY A 162 1.63 20.23 14.61
C GLY A 162 2.85 19.66 13.91
N ARG A 163 3.44 20.44 12.98
CA ARG A 163 4.70 20.06 12.31
C ARG A 163 5.86 19.81 13.27
N TYR A 164 5.93 20.58 14.35
CA TYR A 164 6.95 20.39 15.39
C TYR A 164 6.71 19.10 16.18
N CYS A 165 5.46 18.84 16.59
CA CYS A 165 5.12 17.65 17.37
C CYS A 165 5.27 16.35 16.57
N GLY A 166 4.87 16.35 15.29
CA GLY A 166 4.89 15.18 14.41
C GLY A 166 6.16 15.03 13.57
N ALA A 167 7.19 15.84 13.80
CA ALA A 167 8.33 16.01 12.88
C ALA A 167 9.04 14.71 12.45
N ASP A 168 9.05 13.69 13.31
CA ASP A 168 9.81 12.44 13.07
C ASP A 168 8.94 11.28 12.58
N TYR A 169 7.62 11.36 12.74
CA TYR A 169 6.72 10.20 12.57
C TYR A 169 5.41 10.53 11.84
N VAL A 170 5.12 11.79 11.53
CA VAL A 170 3.91 12.19 10.79
C VAL A 170 4.28 12.67 9.39
N TYR A 171 3.58 12.15 8.39
CA TYR A 171 3.80 12.40 6.98
C TYR A 171 2.50 12.85 6.32
N GLU A 172 2.60 13.71 5.32
CA GLU A 172 1.46 14.17 4.53
C GLU A 172 1.27 13.26 3.33
N TYR A 173 0.03 12.81 3.12
CA TYR A 173 -0.39 12.03 1.95
C TYR A 173 -1.63 12.67 1.32
N SER A 174 -2.07 12.17 0.17
CA SER A 174 -3.11 12.78 -0.65
C SER A 174 -4.44 13.09 0.07
N ASN A 175 -4.77 12.34 1.13
CA ASN A 175 -6.03 12.46 1.87
C ASN A 175 -5.85 12.79 3.37
N GLY A 176 -4.71 13.38 3.76
CA GLY A 176 -4.49 13.90 5.11
C GLY A 176 -3.08 13.62 5.64
N LEU A 177 -2.98 13.25 6.92
CA LEU A 177 -1.71 12.85 7.55
C LEU A 177 -1.72 11.38 7.96
N ILE A 178 -0.56 10.75 7.89
CA ILE A 178 -0.29 9.40 8.38
C ILE A 178 0.81 9.47 9.43
N GLU A 179 0.53 8.91 10.60
CA GLU A 179 1.47 8.76 11.70
C GLU A 179 1.99 7.32 11.72
N ILE A 180 3.30 7.15 11.73
CA ILE A 180 4.00 5.85 11.67
C ILE A 180 5.05 5.84 12.79
N GLN A 181 4.83 5.06 13.85
CA GLN A 181 5.70 5.00 15.03
C GLN A 181 6.76 3.88 14.97
#